data_AF-A0AAD4LKN1-F1
#
_entry.id   AF-A0AAD4LKN1-F1
#
_cell.length_a   1.000
_cell.length_b   1.000
_cell.length_c   1.000
_cell.angle_alpha   90.00
_cell.angle_beta   90.00
_cell.angle_gamma   90.00
#
_symmetry.space_group_name_H-M   'P 1'
#
loop_
_entity.id
_entity.type
_entity.pdbx_description
1 polymer ?
#
loop_
_entity_poly.entity_id
_entity_poly.type
_entity_poly.pdbx_seq_one_letter_code
_entity_poly.pdbx_strand_id
1 'polypeptide(L)'
;MLSVVLPLFFLVGVRAQTYSATYLPSNAPNHSEQGQAGTNQCGTGSNQTSQCQNAYINSVDDFCVFAPPEPGPASVIGNTERFEVSWCIKPGYGTRLIPDGSVTGAHFVQTPDYVQVTGVGDFTKINIPKGDAGGELDPHGADGNGNPIGGLVFSSAFTGQIQQVHEWTNFMSDSQFCFRACKDGPKAPGLCEHIYDVMGCEWNMPGNYGQGFAHCVGDSGEPMGVYGASTFHQGDGRTPPPHPAPATSSCTTVATIGNSVSVSGAAIPTNTTSSPTAPPTTSGTSATRTSSGSSSTSSSNAASAIHLPGSGALVGLITIVAGASIF
;
A
#
# COMPACT_ATOMS: atom_id res chain seq x y z
N MET A 1 -32.62 61.30 -5.60
CA MET A 1 -32.40 60.24 -4.59
C MET A 1 -31.49 59.21 -5.23
N LEU A 2 -30.21 59.23 -4.86
CA LEU A 2 -29.18 58.35 -5.43
C LEU A 2 -28.95 57.22 -4.43
N SER A 3 -29.49 56.02 -4.71
CA SER A 3 -29.28 54.84 -3.87
C SER A 3 -27.90 54.26 -4.16
N VAL A 4 -26.99 54.40 -3.21
CA VAL A 4 -25.68 53.73 -3.22
C VAL A 4 -25.88 52.33 -2.62
N VAL A 5 -25.78 51.30 -3.45
CA VAL A 5 -25.74 49.90 -3.00
C VAL A 5 -24.28 49.56 -2.71
N LEU A 6 -23.95 49.39 -1.43
CA LEU A 6 -22.64 48.97 -0.98
C LEU A 6 -22.52 47.43 -1.12
N PRO A 7 -21.54 46.88 -1.84
CA PRO A 7 -21.38 45.43 -1.92
C PRO A 7 -20.84 44.92 -0.58
N LEU A 8 -21.62 44.05 0.07
CA LEU A 8 -21.19 43.32 1.26
C LEU A 8 -20.25 42.19 0.80
N PHE A 9 -18.94 42.42 0.87
CA PHE A 9 -17.96 41.36 0.67
C PHE A 9 -18.05 40.39 1.86
N PHE A 10 -18.62 39.21 1.62
CA PHE A 10 -18.45 38.08 2.52
C PHE A 10 -16.97 37.66 2.46
N LEU A 11 -16.21 38.05 3.48
CA LEU A 11 -14.91 37.44 3.77
C LEU A 11 -15.17 35.98 4.13
N VAL A 12 -15.02 35.08 3.16
CA VAL A 12 -14.88 33.65 3.43
C VAL A 12 -13.56 33.50 4.17
N GLY A 13 -13.64 33.38 5.50
CA GLY A 13 -12.47 33.15 6.33
C GLY A 13 -11.84 31.82 5.92
N VAL A 14 -10.69 31.88 5.27
CA VAL A 14 -9.82 30.71 5.10
C VAL A 14 -9.39 30.30 6.50
N ARG A 15 -10.01 29.26 7.05
CA ARG A 15 -9.52 28.59 8.27
C ARG A 15 -8.17 28.02 7.89
N ALA A 16 -7.09 28.62 8.41
CA ALA A 16 -5.79 27.99 8.36
C ALA A 16 -5.92 26.63 9.07
N GLN A 17 -5.53 25.57 8.38
CA GLN A 17 -5.50 24.23 8.94
C GLN A 17 -4.54 24.26 10.14
N THR A 18 -5.02 23.87 11.32
CA THR A 18 -4.23 23.86 12.54
C THR A 18 -4.00 22.43 12.96
N TYR A 19 -2.77 21.94 12.76
CA TYR A 19 -2.32 20.67 13.32
C TYR A 19 -1.92 20.88 14.78
N SER A 20 -2.21 19.90 15.63
CA SER A 20 -1.87 19.93 17.06
C SER A 20 -0.35 19.93 17.28
N ALA A 21 0.39 19.30 16.38
CA ALA A 21 1.85 19.26 16.36
C ALA A 21 2.38 19.01 14.94
N THR A 22 3.65 19.35 14.72
CA THR A 22 4.39 19.01 13.50
C THR A 22 5.79 18.54 13.89
N TYR A 23 6.22 17.43 13.30
CA TYR A 23 7.44 16.73 13.64
C TYR A 23 8.43 16.69 12.47
N LEU A 24 9.68 16.42 12.84
CA LEU A 24 10.71 15.84 12.00
C LEU A 24 11.00 14.44 12.52
N PRO A 25 11.54 13.53 11.71
CA PRO A 25 11.95 12.21 12.20
C PRO A 25 12.89 12.27 13.41
N SER A 26 13.70 13.34 13.50
CA SER A 26 14.66 13.55 14.60
C SER A 26 14.05 14.01 15.92
N ASN A 27 12.81 14.53 15.93
CA ASN A 27 12.16 15.03 17.14
C ASN A 27 10.78 14.40 17.40
N ALA A 28 10.39 13.41 16.60
CA ALA A 28 9.15 12.69 16.80
C ALA A 28 9.12 12.06 18.22
N PRO A 29 7.99 12.14 18.93
CA PRO A 29 7.83 11.53 20.24
C PRO A 29 7.87 10.00 20.13
N ASN A 30 7.93 9.27 21.24
CA ASN A 30 7.76 7.82 21.17
C ASN A 30 6.39 7.45 20.59
N HIS A 31 5.32 8.07 21.10
CA HIS A 31 3.96 7.99 20.54
C HIS A 31 3.44 9.41 20.30
N SER A 32 2.84 9.66 19.14
CA SER A 32 2.16 10.93 18.85
C SER A 32 0.71 10.93 19.31
N GLU A 33 0.06 9.76 19.37
CA GLU A 33 -1.36 9.63 19.71
C GLU A 33 -1.65 8.60 20.81
N GLN A 34 -2.81 8.76 21.46
CA GLN A 34 -3.26 7.82 22.49
C GLN A 34 -3.70 6.49 21.86
N GLY A 35 -3.20 5.37 22.38
CA GLY A 35 -3.55 4.03 21.88
C GLY A 35 -2.63 3.50 20.78
N GLN A 36 -1.62 4.28 20.40
CA GLN A 36 -0.58 3.87 19.47
C GLN A 36 0.14 2.61 19.95
N ALA A 37 0.24 1.61 19.08
CA ALA A 37 0.86 0.31 19.39
C ALA A 37 2.37 0.28 19.07
N GLY A 38 2.79 0.93 17.99
CA GLY A 38 4.18 1.03 17.57
C GLY A 38 4.86 2.29 18.13
N THR A 39 5.85 2.81 17.40
CA THR A 39 6.64 3.98 17.82
C THR A 39 6.95 4.93 16.66
N ASN A 40 7.04 6.23 16.95
CA ASN A 40 7.59 7.22 16.03
C ASN A 40 9.09 7.49 16.26
N GLN A 41 9.72 6.89 17.28
CA GLN A 41 11.18 6.95 17.51
C GLN A 41 11.90 5.82 16.77
N CYS A 42 11.77 5.80 15.45
CA CYS A 42 12.18 4.66 14.62
C CYS A 42 13.70 4.42 14.58
N GLY A 43 14.51 5.43 14.86
CA GLY A 43 15.96 5.37 14.61
C GLY A 43 16.24 5.21 13.11
N THR A 44 17.36 4.57 12.76
CA THR A 44 17.79 4.42 11.35
C THR A 44 17.99 2.96 10.92
N GLY A 45 18.08 2.02 11.86
CA GLY A 45 18.37 0.61 11.58
C GLY A 45 17.13 -0.15 11.11
N SER A 46 17.17 -0.66 9.87
CA SER A 46 16.08 -1.48 9.33
C SER A 46 16.11 -2.91 9.87
N ASN A 47 14.95 -3.43 10.27
CA ASN A 47 14.79 -4.81 10.72
C ASN A 47 13.34 -5.29 10.55
N GLN A 48 13.15 -6.59 10.35
CA GLN A 48 11.83 -7.16 10.05
C GLN A 48 10.87 -7.23 11.23
N THR A 49 11.34 -6.92 12.43
CA THR A 49 10.53 -6.83 13.65
C THR A 49 10.24 -5.39 14.05
N SER A 50 10.60 -4.40 13.22
CA SER A 50 10.45 -3.00 13.55
C SER A 50 8.98 -2.65 13.81
N GLN A 51 8.77 -1.83 14.82
CA GLN A 51 7.47 -1.27 15.20
C GLN A 51 7.36 0.21 14.79
N CYS A 52 8.20 0.67 13.87
CA CYS A 52 8.15 2.04 13.37
C CYS A 52 6.82 2.34 12.67
N GLN A 53 6.20 3.46 13.01
CA GLN A 53 4.97 3.97 12.38
C GLN A 53 5.18 5.30 11.66
N ASN A 54 6.42 5.55 11.21
CA ASN A 54 6.75 6.68 10.35
C ASN A 54 6.91 6.18 8.91
N ALA A 55 6.15 6.72 7.96
CA ALA A 55 6.27 6.41 6.53
C ALA A 55 6.89 7.59 5.77
N TYR A 56 7.50 7.29 4.63
CA TYR A 56 8.21 8.25 3.79
C TYR A 56 7.76 8.10 2.36
N ILE A 57 7.55 9.21 1.64
CA ILE A 57 7.15 9.19 0.23
C ILE A 57 7.98 10.24 -0.53
N ASN A 58 9.11 9.83 -1.09
CA ASN A 58 10.10 10.73 -1.69
C ASN A 58 10.26 10.53 -3.21
N SER A 59 10.26 9.28 -3.67
CA SER A 59 10.41 8.91 -5.09
C SER A 59 9.96 7.46 -5.33
N VAL A 60 10.03 6.99 -6.58
CA VAL A 60 9.69 5.61 -6.96
C VAL A 60 10.55 4.54 -6.30
N ASP A 61 11.77 4.88 -5.86
CA ASP A 61 12.73 4.01 -5.19
C ASP A 61 12.97 4.38 -3.71
N ASP A 62 12.22 5.36 -3.20
CA ASP A 62 12.30 5.86 -1.83
C ASP A 62 10.88 6.17 -1.33
N PHE A 63 10.14 5.11 -1.05
CA PHE A 63 8.81 5.19 -0.44
C PHE A 63 8.59 4.06 0.57
N CYS A 64 7.58 4.26 1.41
CA CYS A 64 7.05 3.28 2.34
C CYS A 64 5.56 3.08 2.13
N VAL A 65 5.04 1.99 2.66
CA VAL A 65 3.61 1.71 2.86
C VAL A 65 3.40 1.25 4.30
N PHE A 66 2.17 1.35 4.80
CA PHE A 66 1.79 0.75 6.07
C PHE A 66 1.23 -0.66 5.82
N ALA A 67 1.62 -1.64 6.63
CA ALA A 67 1.13 -3.03 6.51
C ALA A 67 1.31 -3.83 7.81
N PRO A 68 0.66 -5.00 7.94
CA PRO A 68 0.49 -5.65 9.24
C PRO A 68 1.82 -5.98 9.92
N PRO A 69 1.94 -5.74 11.24
CA PRO A 69 3.15 -6.10 11.96
C PRO A 69 3.34 -7.62 12.05
N GLU A 70 2.27 -8.41 11.98
CA GLU A 70 2.33 -9.86 12.07
C GLU A 70 1.57 -10.52 10.91
N PRO A 71 2.06 -11.65 10.37
CA PRO A 71 1.33 -12.41 9.35
C PRO A 71 0.21 -13.25 9.98
N GLY A 72 -0.80 -13.58 9.18
CA GLY A 72 -1.85 -14.50 9.58
C GLY A 72 -3.16 -14.26 8.85
N PRO A 73 -4.14 -15.16 8.99
CA PRO A 73 -5.45 -15.00 8.37
C PRO A 73 -6.24 -13.80 8.93
N ALA A 74 -5.90 -13.33 10.13
CA ALA A 74 -6.50 -12.16 10.76
C ALA A 74 -5.85 -10.85 10.32
N SER A 75 -4.71 -10.90 9.61
CA SER A 75 -3.93 -9.73 9.18
C SER A 75 -4.48 -9.08 7.91
N VAL A 76 -5.77 -9.26 7.63
CA VAL A 76 -6.43 -8.44 6.59
C VAL A 76 -6.38 -6.99 7.03
N ILE A 77 -6.15 -6.07 6.09
CA ILE A 77 -5.92 -4.64 6.36
C ILE A 77 -7.02 -4.09 7.27
N GLY A 78 -8.29 -4.30 6.92
CA GLY A 78 -9.45 -3.84 7.72
C GLY A 78 -9.47 -4.28 9.19
N ASN A 79 -8.74 -5.34 9.57
CA ASN A 79 -8.63 -5.77 10.98
C ASN A 79 -7.44 -5.14 11.70
N THR A 80 -6.39 -4.78 10.96
CA THR A 80 -5.10 -4.33 11.48
C THR A 80 -4.84 -2.83 11.32
N GLU A 81 -5.73 -2.11 10.63
CA GLU A 81 -5.58 -0.69 10.27
C GLU A 81 -5.11 0.18 11.43
N ARG A 82 -5.57 -0.11 12.66
CA ARG A 82 -5.22 0.68 13.86
C ARG A 82 -3.77 0.57 14.31
N PHE A 83 -3.04 -0.47 13.91
CA PHE A 83 -1.70 -0.77 14.45
C PHE A 83 -0.71 -1.24 13.38
N GLU A 84 -0.95 -0.85 12.13
CA GLU A 84 0.00 -1.05 11.03
C GLU A 84 1.38 -0.45 11.33
N VAL A 85 2.41 -1.01 10.70
CA VAL A 85 3.79 -0.55 10.80
C VAL A 85 4.35 -0.25 9.41
N SER A 86 5.41 0.55 9.35
CA SER A 86 5.99 1.00 8.09
C SER A 86 6.90 -0.05 7.47
N TRP A 87 6.67 -0.28 6.17
CA TRP A 87 7.51 -1.08 5.28
C TRP A 87 8.04 -0.20 4.15
N CYS A 88 9.35 -0.04 4.06
CA CYS A 88 9.98 0.85 3.08
C CYS A 88 10.79 0.07 2.05
N ILE A 89 10.87 0.61 0.83
CA ILE A 89 11.85 0.16 -0.16
C ILE A 89 13.25 0.46 0.36
N LYS A 90 13.50 1.70 0.79
CA LYS A 90 14.84 2.17 1.15
C LYS A 90 15.14 1.95 2.65
N PRO A 91 16.36 1.51 3.01
CA PRO A 91 16.80 1.45 4.40
C PRO A 91 17.13 2.84 4.97
N GLY A 92 17.39 2.90 6.28
CA GLY A 92 17.82 4.13 6.95
C GLY A 92 16.71 4.85 7.73
N TYR A 93 15.48 4.35 7.66
CA TYR A 93 14.31 4.92 8.33
C TYR A 93 13.91 4.20 9.63
N GLY A 94 14.66 3.16 10.04
CA GLY A 94 14.29 2.37 11.20
C GLY A 94 13.09 1.44 10.96
N THR A 95 12.65 1.31 9.71
CA THR A 95 11.45 0.59 9.29
C THR A 95 11.74 -0.85 8.91
N ARG A 96 10.68 -1.62 8.61
CA ARG A 96 10.82 -2.90 7.92
C ARG A 96 11.17 -2.64 6.46
N LEU A 97 11.89 -3.57 5.84
CA LEU A 97 12.16 -3.49 4.41
C LEU A 97 11.14 -4.33 3.65
N ILE A 98 10.60 -3.73 2.59
CA ILE A 98 9.85 -4.49 1.58
C ILE A 98 10.84 -5.45 0.92
N PRO A 99 10.56 -6.77 0.89
CA PRO A 99 11.46 -7.72 0.24
C PRO A 99 11.59 -7.41 -1.26
N ASP A 100 12.82 -7.48 -1.79
CA ASP A 100 13.07 -7.25 -3.22
C ASP A 100 12.22 -8.19 -4.08
N GLY A 101 11.66 -7.65 -5.17
CA GLY A 101 10.74 -8.36 -6.06
C GLY A 101 9.29 -8.44 -5.58
N SER A 102 8.96 -7.97 -4.37
CA SER A 102 7.56 -7.87 -3.93
C SER A 102 6.79 -6.84 -4.75
N VAL A 103 7.43 -5.72 -5.13
CA VAL A 103 6.83 -4.70 -6.00
C VAL A 103 7.25 -4.97 -7.45
N THR A 104 6.27 -5.12 -8.33
CA THR A 104 6.49 -5.40 -9.76
C THR A 104 6.15 -4.20 -10.65
N GLY A 105 5.41 -3.23 -10.12
CA GLY A 105 5.23 -1.92 -10.72
C GLY A 105 5.03 -0.85 -9.66
N ALA A 106 5.64 0.32 -9.85
CA ALA A 106 5.43 1.49 -9.02
C ALA A 106 5.59 2.76 -9.86
N HIS A 107 4.64 3.68 -9.75
CA HIS A 107 4.61 4.93 -10.50
C HIS A 107 4.47 6.07 -9.53
N PHE A 108 5.57 6.80 -9.34
CA PHE A 108 5.60 7.98 -8.51
C PHE A 108 5.28 9.22 -9.36
N VAL A 109 4.35 10.04 -8.88
CA VAL A 109 3.97 11.31 -9.48
C VAL A 109 4.09 12.40 -8.43
N GLN A 110 4.89 13.42 -8.73
CA GLN A 110 4.94 14.65 -7.95
C GLN A 110 4.11 15.75 -8.64
N THR A 111 3.15 16.29 -7.92
CA THR A 111 2.31 17.43 -8.37
C THR A 111 2.61 18.67 -7.53
N PRO A 112 2.05 19.85 -7.86
CA PRO A 112 2.14 21.03 -7.02
C PRO A 112 1.52 20.86 -5.62
N ASP A 113 0.48 20.03 -5.50
CA ASP A 113 -0.35 19.89 -4.29
C ASP A 113 -0.18 18.55 -3.56
N TYR A 114 0.39 17.51 -4.18
CA TYR A 114 0.63 16.21 -3.55
C TYR A 114 1.72 15.38 -4.23
N VAL A 115 2.23 14.39 -3.52
CA VAL A 115 2.95 13.25 -4.11
C VAL A 115 2.08 12.01 -4.05
N GLN A 116 2.18 11.15 -5.05
CA GLN A 116 1.44 9.90 -5.13
C GLN A 116 2.34 8.81 -5.65
N VAL A 117 2.28 7.62 -5.05
CA VAL A 117 2.83 6.39 -5.61
C VAL A 117 1.70 5.38 -5.77
N THR A 118 1.55 4.83 -6.97
CA THR A 118 0.60 3.76 -7.29
C THR A 118 1.37 2.53 -7.76
N GLY A 119 0.95 1.33 -7.39
CA GLY A 119 1.71 0.15 -7.76
C GLY A 119 1.03 -1.18 -7.52
N VAL A 120 1.71 -2.23 -7.99
CA VAL A 120 1.25 -3.62 -7.99
C VAL A 120 2.38 -4.57 -7.60
N GLY A 121 2.03 -5.70 -7.00
CA GLY A 121 3.01 -6.60 -6.43
C GLY A 121 2.44 -7.88 -5.81
N ASP A 122 3.28 -8.55 -5.02
CA ASP A 122 2.91 -9.62 -4.10
C ASP A 122 3.10 -9.10 -2.67
N PHE A 123 2.05 -8.52 -2.10
CA PHE A 123 2.07 -7.95 -0.75
C PHE A 123 1.80 -8.98 0.34
N THR A 124 1.64 -10.25 -0.03
CA THR A 124 1.76 -11.36 0.93
C THR A 124 3.16 -11.45 1.54
N LYS A 125 4.14 -10.84 0.89
CA LYS A 125 5.52 -10.67 1.38
C LYS A 125 5.66 -9.63 2.50
N ILE A 126 4.63 -8.83 2.74
CA ILE A 126 4.58 -7.81 3.82
C ILE A 126 3.40 -8.07 4.77
N ASN A 127 3.14 -9.35 5.02
CA ASN A 127 2.16 -9.87 5.99
C ASN A 127 0.67 -9.74 5.63
N ILE A 128 0.32 -9.19 4.47
CA ILE A 128 -1.08 -9.14 4.01
C ILE A 128 -1.53 -10.55 3.56
N PRO A 129 -2.63 -11.11 4.07
CA PRO A 129 -3.08 -12.43 3.65
C PRO A 129 -3.55 -12.41 2.20
N LYS A 130 -3.28 -13.50 1.49
CA LYS A 130 -3.74 -13.67 0.10
C LYS A 130 -5.27 -13.60 0.02
N GLY A 131 -5.76 -12.86 -0.97
CA GLY A 131 -7.19 -12.63 -1.21
C GLY A 131 -7.78 -11.47 -0.42
N ASP A 132 -6.97 -10.75 0.35
CA ASP A 132 -7.41 -9.49 0.94
C ASP A 132 -7.63 -8.43 -0.14
N ALA A 133 -8.88 -7.98 -0.28
CA ALA A 133 -9.30 -6.96 -1.23
C ALA A 133 -8.82 -5.56 -0.83
N GLY A 134 -8.39 -5.40 0.42
CA GLY A 134 -7.73 -4.22 0.93
C GLY A 134 -8.53 -3.39 1.93
N GLY A 135 -7.93 -2.26 2.33
CA GLY A 135 -8.50 -1.27 3.23
C GLY A 135 -7.79 0.07 3.11
N GLU A 136 -8.35 1.09 3.77
CA GLU A 136 -7.83 2.44 3.80
C GLU A 136 -7.08 2.69 5.11
N LEU A 137 -5.96 3.41 5.00
CA LEU A 137 -5.18 3.90 6.11
C LEU A 137 -5.00 5.41 5.96
N ASP A 138 -5.24 6.17 7.04
CA ASP A 138 -5.28 7.62 7.02
C ASP A 138 -4.98 8.24 8.41
N PRO A 139 -4.80 9.57 8.52
CA PRO A 139 -4.45 10.24 9.77
C PRO A 139 -5.65 10.56 10.67
N HIS A 140 -6.88 10.37 10.21
CA HIS A 140 -8.09 10.76 10.93
C HIS A 140 -8.80 9.57 11.54
N GLY A 141 -8.91 8.42 10.86
CA GLY A 141 -9.53 7.21 11.37
C GLY A 141 -10.91 7.42 12.04
N ALA A 142 -11.41 6.39 12.72
CA ALA A 142 -12.75 6.46 13.33
C ALA A 142 -12.83 7.34 14.61
N ASP A 143 -11.71 7.54 15.30
CA ASP A 143 -11.65 8.25 16.58
C ASP A 143 -10.75 9.49 16.57
N GLY A 144 -10.31 9.94 15.38
CA GLY A 144 -9.48 11.14 15.21
C GLY A 144 -7.98 10.88 15.40
N ASN A 145 -7.56 9.66 15.73
CA ASN A 145 -6.15 9.35 16.03
C ASN A 145 -5.41 8.69 14.85
N GLY A 146 -6.10 8.46 13.74
CA GLY A 146 -5.59 7.75 12.57
C GLY A 146 -5.63 6.22 12.66
N ASN A 147 -5.34 5.59 11.53
CA ASN A 147 -5.31 4.15 11.29
C ASN A 147 -4.18 3.88 10.26
N PRO A 148 -2.93 3.64 10.68
CA PRO A 148 -2.50 3.37 12.05
C PRO A 148 -2.59 4.57 12.99
N ILE A 149 -2.96 4.29 14.23
CA ILE A 149 -2.97 5.28 15.30
C ILE A 149 -1.55 5.86 15.42
N GLY A 150 -1.43 7.18 15.34
CA GLY A 150 -0.14 7.87 15.41
C GLY A 150 0.79 7.60 14.22
N GLY A 151 0.23 7.18 13.07
CA GLY A 151 0.96 7.11 11.81
C GLY A 151 1.43 8.49 11.36
N LEU A 152 2.74 8.68 11.21
CA LEU A 152 3.32 9.94 10.72
C LEU A 152 3.88 9.73 9.31
N VAL A 153 3.53 10.61 8.37
CA VAL A 153 4.06 10.59 7.01
C VAL A 153 5.01 11.75 6.80
N PHE A 154 6.15 11.48 6.15
CA PHE A 154 7.18 12.45 5.84
C PHE A 154 7.50 12.45 4.35
N SER A 155 7.86 13.61 3.81
CA SER A 155 8.33 13.71 2.43
C SER A 155 9.36 14.82 2.27
N SER A 156 10.37 14.57 1.46
CA SER A 156 11.31 15.58 0.98
C SER A 156 10.99 16.10 -0.42
N ALA A 157 10.00 15.53 -1.10
CA ALA A 157 9.74 15.79 -2.51
C ALA A 157 9.35 17.26 -2.79
N PHE A 158 8.65 17.93 -1.88
CA PHE A 158 8.14 19.28 -2.14
C PHE A 158 9.18 20.40 -2.01
N THR A 159 10.15 20.26 -1.11
CA THR A 159 11.10 21.33 -0.75
C THR A 159 12.56 20.89 -0.83
N GLY A 160 12.82 19.61 -1.09
CA GLY A 160 14.13 18.97 -0.94
C GLY A 160 14.55 18.75 0.52
N GLN A 161 13.74 19.18 1.50
CA GLN A 161 13.95 18.93 2.91
C GLN A 161 12.83 18.05 3.45
N ILE A 162 13.17 17.09 4.32
CA ILE A 162 12.18 16.26 4.98
C ILE A 162 11.26 17.14 5.84
N GLN A 163 9.96 17.00 5.62
CA GLN A 163 8.91 17.60 6.44
C GLN A 163 7.79 16.58 6.65
N GLN A 164 7.03 16.74 7.73
CA GLN A 164 5.80 15.99 7.91
C GLN A 164 4.74 16.44 6.89
N VAL A 165 3.94 15.49 6.46
CA VAL A 165 2.74 15.70 5.66
C VAL A 165 1.57 15.18 6.49
N HIS A 166 0.58 16.04 6.75
CA HIS A 166 -0.47 15.72 7.72
C HIS A 166 -1.71 15.09 7.07
N GLU A 167 -1.98 15.41 5.81
CA GLU A 167 -3.07 14.82 5.04
C GLU A 167 -2.50 13.79 4.07
N TRP A 168 -2.89 12.53 4.25
CA TRP A 168 -2.40 11.42 3.45
C TRP A 168 -3.41 10.29 3.47
N THR A 169 -3.34 9.44 2.46
CA THR A 169 -4.17 8.23 2.39
C THR A 169 -3.33 7.12 1.78
N ASN A 170 -3.37 5.92 2.37
CA ASN A 170 -2.73 4.71 1.85
C ASN A 170 -3.76 3.58 1.75
N PHE A 171 -3.99 3.08 0.55
CA PHE A 171 -4.73 1.83 0.37
C PHE A 171 -3.76 0.69 0.11
N MET A 172 -4.04 -0.44 0.74
CA MET A 172 -3.28 -1.67 0.62
C MET A 172 -4.21 -2.83 0.36
N SER A 173 -3.81 -3.73 -0.53
CA SER A 173 -4.42 -5.05 -0.75
C SER A 173 -3.30 -6.09 -0.89
N ASP A 174 -3.64 -7.36 -1.12
CA ASP A 174 -2.62 -8.40 -1.33
C ASP A 174 -1.78 -8.21 -2.62
N SER A 175 -2.23 -7.38 -3.55
CA SER A 175 -1.65 -7.27 -4.90
C SER A 175 -1.55 -5.87 -5.49
N GLN A 176 -2.20 -4.87 -4.88
CA GLN A 176 -2.19 -3.47 -5.30
C GLN A 176 -2.01 -2.54 -4.09
N PHE A 177 -1.32 -1.42 -4.30
CA PHE A 177 -1.28 -0.32 -3.36
C PHE A 177 -1.34 1.03 -4.05
N CYS A 178 -1.71 2.04 -3.27
CA CYS A 178 -1.54 3.42 -3.63
C CYS A 178 -1.38 4.24 -2.34
N PHE A 179 -0.54 5.25 -2.41
CA PHE A 179 -0.26 6.13 -1.29
C PHE A 179 -0.11 7.55 -1.81
N ARG A 180 -0.97 8.45 -1.35
CA ARG A 180 -0.90 9.89 -1.63
C ARG A 180 -0.62 10.64 -0.34
N ALA A 181 0.30 11.60 -0.40
CA ALA A 181 0.56 12.55 0.68
C ALA A 181 0.42 13.97 0.13
N CYS A 182 -0.48 14.75 0.72
CA CYS A 182 -0.89 16.05 0.23
C CYS A 182 -0.17 17.17 0.96
N LYS A 183 0.51 18.02 0.19
CA LYS A 183 1.23 19.17 0.71
C LYS A 183 0.29 20.02 1.56
N ASP A 184 0.71 20.31 2.80
CA ASP A 184 -0.07 21.09 3.75
C ASP A 184 -0.59 22.40 3.11
N GLY A 185 -1.89 22.61 3.24
CA GLY A 185 -2.57 23.75 2.68
C GLY A 185 -4.07 23.49 2.49
N PRO A 186 -4.86 24.52 2.12
CA PRO A 186 -6.32 24.44 2.12
C PRO A 186 -6.94 23.36 1.22
N LYS A 187 -6.19 22.83 0.25
CA LYS A 187 -6.64 21.76 -0.64
C LYS A 187 -6.34 20.35 -0.10
N ALA A 188 -5.45 20.24 0.88
CA ALA A 188 -4.90 18.95 1.30
C ALA A 188 -5.98 17.97 1.77
N PRO A 189 -6.98 18.36 2.59
CA PRO A 189 -8.04 17.43 3.02
C PRO A 189 -8.83 16.86 1.84
N GLY A 190 -9.26 17.71 0.88
CA GLY A 190 -10.02 17.22 -0.27
C GLY A 190 -9.19 16.40 -1.28
N LEU A 191 -7.87 16.63 -1.34
CA LEU A 191 -6.98 15.88 -2.25
C LEU A 191 -6.48 14.56 -1.63
N CYS A 192 -6.49 14.44 -0.31
CA CYS A 192 -6.17 13.24 0.48
C CYS A 192 -7.32 12.98 1.45
N GLU A 193 -8.51 12.81 0.87
CA GLU A 193 -9.74 12.61 1.64
C GLU A 193 -9.76 11.22 2.26
N HIS A 194 -10.49 11.08 3.37
CA HIS A 194 -10.48 9.89 4.22
C HIS A 194 -11.89 9.33 4.52
N ILE A 195 -12.83 9.53 3.59
CA ILE A 195 -14.23 9.08 3.72
C ILE A 195 -14.64 8.07 2.63
N TYR A 196 -13.68 7.59 1.85
CA TYR A 196 -13.90 6.78 0.65
C TYR A 196 -13.21 5.40 0.75
N ASP A 197 -13.23 4.86 1.95
CA ASP A 197 -12.52 3.67 2.44
C ASP A 197 -12.77 2.39 1.63
N VAL A 198 -13.97 2.24 1.05
CA VAL A 198 -14.34 1.03 0.29
C VAL A 198 -14.20 1.21 -1.22
N MET A 199 -13.78 2.39 -1.68
CA MET A 199 -13.67 2.72 -3.11
C MET A 199 -12.38 2.19 -3.73
N GLY A 200 -11.33 2.02 -2.91
CA GLY A 200 -10.05 1.46 -3.31
C GLY A 200 -9.18 2.40 -4.15
N CYS A 201 -8.05 1.86 -4.62
CA CYS A 201 -6.97 2.63 -5.21
C CYS A 201 -7.32 3.34 -6.50
N GLU A 202 -7.86 2.63 -7.48
CA GLU A 202 -8.12 3.22 -8.80
C GLU A 202 -9.18 4.33 -8.75
N TRP A 203 -10.05 4.31 -7.73
CA TRP A 203 -11.06 5.35 -7.55
C TRP A 203 -10.56 6.56 -6.78
N ASN A 204 -9.89 6.36 -5.65
CA ASN A 204 -9.36 7.46 -4.83
C ASN A 204 -8.12 8.11 -5.43
N MET A 205 -7.26 7.28 -6.04
CA MET A 205 -5.98 7.69 -6.61
C MET A 205 -5.83 7.19 -8.05
N PRO A 206 -6.58 7.77 -9.01
CA PRO A 206 -6.40 7.46 -10.43
C PRO A 206 -4.95 7.69 -10.86
N GLY A 207 -4.41 6.76 -11.64
CA GLY A 207 -2.99 6.76 -12.00
C GLY A 207 -2.58 5.53 -12.80
N ASN A 208 -1.28 5.29 -12.89
CA ASN A 208 -0.72 4.13 -13.56
C ASN A 208 -0.50 2.99 -12.55
N TYR A 209 -1.14 1.85 -12.76
CA TYR A 209 -0.97 0.62 -11.97
C TYR A 209 -0.32 -0.51 -12.78
N GLY A 210 0.26 -0.18 -13.94
CA GLY A 210 0.97 -1.13 -14.78
C GLY A 210 2.30 -1.58 -14.17
N GLN A 211 2.88 -2.63 -14.75
CA GLN A 211 4.23 -3.07 -14.39
C GLN A 211 5.30 -2.04 -14.77
N GLY A 212 6.48 -2.16 -14.14
CA GLY A 212 7.61 -1.26 -14.35
C GLY A 212 7.64 -0.07 -13.40
N PHE A 213 8.72 0.71 -13.45
CA PHE A 213 8.98 1.77 -12.49
C PHE A 213 9.18 3.11 -13.16
N ALA A 214 8.42 4.11 -12.74
CA ALA A 214 8.54 5.46 -13.27
C ALA A 214 8.42 6.54 -12.19
N HIS A 215 9.16 7.61 -12.38
CA HIS A 215 9.02 8.88 -11.67
C HIS A 215 8.60 9.93 -12.68
N CYS A 216 7.47 10.59 -12.45
CA CYS A 216 6.96 11.68 -13.29
C CYS A 216 6.66 12.93 -12.45
N VAL A 217 6.55 14.07 -13.13
CA VAL A 217 5.78 15.20 -12.61
C VAL A 217 4.36 15.12 -13.16
N GLY A 218 3.38 15.69 -12.46
CA GLY A 218 1.99 15.70 -12.92
C GLY A 218 1.21 16.94 -12.49
N ASP A 219 0.07 17.13 -13.13
CA ASP A 219 -0.90 18.13 -12.71
C ASP A 219 -1.59 17.68 -11.40
N SER A 220 -2.01 18.63 -10.58
CA SER A 220 -2.89 18.31 -9.44
C SER A 220 -4.23 17.82 -9.97
N GLY A 221 -4.66 16.65 -9.49
CA GLY A 221 -5.99 16.10 -9.80
C GLY A 221 -7.12 16.84 -9.09
N GLU A 222 -8.35 16.43 -9.40
CA GLU A 222 -9.53 16.88 -8.67
C GLU A 222 -9.57 16.32 -7.23
N PRO A 223 -10.20 17.05 -6.28
CA PRO A 223 -10.50 16.50 -4.96
C PRO A 223 -11.33 15.23 -5.05
N MET A 224 -11.03 14.26 -4.17
CA MET A 224 -11.71 12.97 -4.17
C MET A 224 -13.22 13.16 -3.96
N GLY A 225 -14.01 12.51 -4.82
CA GLY A 225 -15.48 12.56 -4.75
C GLY A 225 -16.14 13.88 -5.18
N VAL A 226 -15.39 14.87 -5.67
CA VAL A 226 -15.94 16.16 -6.12
C VAL A 226 -16.10 16.19 -7.64
N TYR A 227 -17.33 16.10 -8.12
CA TYR A 227 -17.70 16.11 -9.53
C TYR A 227 -18.35 17.45 -9.91
N GLY A 228 -17.53 18.40 -10.36
CA GLY A 228 -17.98 19.75 -10.71
C GLY A 228 -18.53 20.49 -9.49
N ALA A 229 -19.86 20.65 -9.43
CA ALA A 229 -20.54 21.29 -8.30
C ALA A 229 -21.18 20.30 -7.30
N SER A 230 -21.05 18.99 -7.54
CA SER A 230 -21.59 17.94 -6.66
C SER A 230 -20.50 17.19 -5.94
N THR A 231 -20.78 16.77 -4.71
CA THR A 231 -19.93 15.87 -3.92
C THR A 231 -20.65 14.55 -3.73
N PHE A 232 -19.98 13.46 -4.10
CA PHE A 232 -20.42 12.10 -3.80
C PHE A 232 -20.09 11.75 -2.36
N HIS A 233 -20.96 11.03 -1.68
CA HIS A 233 -20.65 10.44 -0.37
C HIS A 233 -20.73 8.92 -0.48
N GLN A 234 -19.79 8.22 0.15
CA GLN A 234 -19.79 6.77 0.16
C GLN A 234 -21.13 6.25 0.73
N GLY A 235 -21.76 5.30 0.02
CA GLY A 235 -23.08 4.77 0.35
C GLY A 235 -24.25 5.46 -0.38
N ASP A 236 -24.02 6.53 -1.13
CA ASP A 236 -25.03 7.11 -2.02
C ASP A 236 -25.53 6.07 -3.04
N GLY A 237 -26.79 6.19 -3.45
CA GLY A 237 -27.45 5.20 -4.33
C GLY A 237 -26.83 5.02 -5.71
N ARG A 238 -25.89 5.88 -6.11
CA ARG A 238 -25.09 5.73 -7.33
C ARG A 238 -23.67 6.24 -7.10
N THR A 239 -22.73 5.32 -7.14
CA THR A 239 -21.30 5.63 -7.20
C THR A 239 -20.92 6.18 -8.59
N PRO A 240 -20.33 7.38 -8.69
CA PRO A 240 -19.79 7.90 -9.95
C PRO A 240 -18.52 7.14 -10.37
N PRO A 241 -18.15 7.16 -11.66
CA PRO A 241 -16.88 6.59 -12.10
C PRO A 241 -15.71 7.38 -11.47
N PRO A 242 -14.51 6.77 -11.38
CA PRO A 242 -13.33 7.46 -10.89
C PRO A 242 -13.01 8.71 -11.74
N HIS A 243 -12.34 9.69 -11.13
CA HIS A 243 -11.77 10.80 -11.89
C HIS A 243 -10.77 10.29 -12.94
N PRO A 244 -10.60 10.97 -14.08
CA PRO A 244 -9.49 10.69 -14.98
C PRO A 244 -8.15 10.84 -14.24
N ALA A 245 -7.17 10.00 -14.57
CA ALA A 245 -5.81 10.22 -14.09
C ALA A 245 -5.29 11.59 -14.58
N PRO A 246 -4.71 12.43 -13.70
CA PRO A 246 -4.14 13.70 -14.10
C PRO A 246 -3.02 13.51 -15.12
N ALA A 247 -2.81 14.52 -15.98
CA ALA A 247 -1.75 14.47 -16.97
C ALA A 247 -0.38 14.41 -16.29
N THR A 248 0.50 13.55 -16.81
CA THR A 248 1.89 13.42 -16.36
C THR A 248 2.86 13.83 -17.45
N SER A 249 4.04 14.28 -17.04
CA SER A 249 5.13 14.68 -17.92
C SER A 249 6.49 14.45 -17.26
N SER A 250 7.57 14.69 -18.01
CA SER A 250 8.96 14.52 -17.55
C SER A 250 9.23 13.16 -16.88
N CYS A 251 8.58 12.11 -17.39
CA CYS A 251 8.68 10.78 -16.83
C CYS A 251 10.07 10.17 -17.09
N THR A 252 10.67 9.66 -16.02
CA THR A 252 11.92 8.90 -16.05
C THR A 252 11.66 7.49 -15.55
N THR A 253 12.15 6.49 -16.27
CA THR A 253 11.99 5.09 -15.90
C THR A 253 13.20 4.60 -15.14
N VAL A 254 12.97 3.77 -14.11
CA VAL A 254 14.03 3.07 -13.38
C VAL A 254 13.93 1.58 -13.70
N ALA A 255 15.07 0.91 -13.89
CA ALA A 255 15.08 -0.50 -14.26
C ALA A 255 14.60 -1.42 -13.13
N THR A 256 14.98 -1.09 -11.89
CA THR A 256 14.67 -1.86 -10.68
C THR A 256 14.55 -0.92 -9.50
N ILE A 257 13.66 -1.25 -8.57
CA ILE A 257 13.67 -0.70 -7.21
C ILE A 257 14.05 -1.81 -6.24
N GLY A 258 14.59 -1.46 -5.09
CA GLY A 258 14.97 -2.45 -4.09
C GLY A 258 15.70 -1.82 -2.92
N ASN A 259 15.88 -2.61 -1.87
CA ASN A 259 16.45 -2.11 -0.63
C ASN A 259 17.98 -2.02 -0.62
N SER A 260 18.65 -2.41 -1.72
CA SER A 260 20.11 -2.43 -1.89
C SER A 260 20.88 -3.26 -0.83
N VAL A 261 20.15 -3.95 0.06
CA VAL A 261 20.72 -4.91 1.00
C VAL A 261 20.93 -6.19 0.20
N SER A 262 22.13 -6.32 -0.36
CA SER A 262 22.54 -7.57 -1.00
C SER A 262 22.31 -8.70 -0.02
N VAL A 263 21.38 -9.62 -0.32
CA VAL A 263 21.35 -10.92 0.35
C VAL A 263 22.67 -11.57 -0.02
N SER A 264 23.65 -11.43 0.86
CA SER A 264 24.82 -12.28 0.85
C SER A 264 24.30 -13.67 1.14
N GLY A 265 23.82 -14.35 0.09
CA GLY A 265 23.70 -15.79 0.12
C GLY A 265 25.08 -16.27 0.51
N ALA A 266 25.20 -16.76 1.75
CA ALA A 266 26.40 -17.42 2.20
C ALA A 266 26.65 -18.56 1.20
N ALA A 267 27.55 -18.33 0.24
CA ALA A 267 28.22 -19.40 -0.43
C ALA A 267 28.96 -20.14 0.68
N ILE A 268 28.38 -21.26 1.12
CA ILE A 268 29.05 -22.21 2.01
C ILE A 268 30.34 -22.60 1.26
N PRO A 269 31.53 -22.27 1.76
CA PRO A 269 32.74 -22.85 1.21
C PRO A 269 32.67 -24.32 1.62
N THR A 270 32.36 -25.21 0.67
CA THR A 270 32.61 -26.64 0.83
C THR A 270 34.12 -26.84 0.94
N ASN A 271 34.63 -26.81 2.18
CA ASN A 271 35.94 -27.36 2.50
C ASN A 271 35.86 -28.89 2.40
N THR A 272 36.03 -29.41 1.18
CA THR A 272 36.35 -30.84 0.99
C THR A 272 37.87 -31.00 0.99
N THR A 273 38.42 -31.20 2.18
CA THR A 273 39.74 -31.80 2.36
C THR A 273 39.70 -33.24 1.86
N SER A 274 40.39 -33.52 0.75
CA SER A 274 40.70 -34.88 0.34
C SER A 274 42.19 -34.97 -0.02
N SER A 275 42.95 -35.57 0.90
CA SER A 275 44.32 -36.02 0.65
C SER A 275 44.31 -37.36 -0.11
N PRO A 276 45.38 -37.68 -0.86
CA PRO A 276 45.35 -38.71 -1.89
C PRO A 276 45.77 -40.08 -1.35
N THR A 277 45.09 -41.14 -1.79
CA THR A 277 45.64 -42.50 -1.75
C THR A 277 45.24 -43.25 -3.02
N ALA A 278 46.25 -43.76 -3.74
CA ALA A 278 46.14 -44.70 -4.86
C ALA A 278 47.01 -45.94 -4.53
N PRO A 279 46.98 -47.04 -5.30
CA PRO A 279 45.87 -47.80 -5.91
C PRO A 279 45.94 -49.30 -5.43
N PRO A 280 45.24 -50.30 -6.04
CA PRO A 280 45.72 -50.88 -7.30
C PRO A 280 44.62 -51.32 -8.30
N THR A 281 45.10 -51.58 -9.51
CA THR A 281 44.48 -52.08 -10.74
C THR A 281 43.85 -53.47 -10.64
N THR A 282 42.75 -53.71 -11.39
CA THR A 282 42.54 -54.92 -12.21
C THR A 282 41.31 -54.82 -13.13
N SER A 283 41.46 -55.42 -14.30
CA SER A 283 40.62 -55.41 -15.50
C SER A 283 39.41 -56.35 -15.42
N GLY A 284 38.34 -56.09 -16.18
CA GLY A 284 37.26 -57.06 -16.38
C GLY A 284 36.15 -56.59 -17.33
N THR A 285 35.87 -57.41 -18.34
CA THR A 285 35.14 -57.12 -19.58
C THR A 285 33.66 -57.56 -19.51
N SER A 286 32.78 -56.86 -20.24
CA SER A 286 31.49 -57.24 -20.86
C SER A 286 30.51 -58.23 -20.18
N ALA A 287 29.22 -57.88 -20.11
CA ALA A 287 28.15 -58.54 -20.88
C ALA A 287 26.73 -57.98 -20.63
N THR A 288 25.95 -58.05 -21.72
CA THR A 288 24.56 -57.71 -22.06
C THR A 288 23.42 -58.49 -21.37
N ARG A 289 22.20 -57.90 -21.37
CA ARG A 289 20.87 -58.38 -21.91
C ARG A 289 19.72 -57.81 -21.07
N THR A 290 18.83 -56.94 -21.57
CA THR A 290 17.61 -57.17 -22.41
C THR A 290 16.64 -58.24 -21.90
N SER A 291 15.40 -57.83 -21.60
CA SER A 291 14.13 -58.35 -22.16
C SER A 291 12.94 -57.84 -21.31
N SER A 292 12.05 -57.00 -21.87
CA SER A 292 10.66 -57.34 -22.33
C SER A 292 9.68 -57.65 -21.18
N GLY A 293 8.43 -57.20 -21.13
CA GLY A 293 7.55 -56.59 -22.13
C GLY A 293 6.10 -56.72 -21.62
N SER A 294 5.17 -56.10 -22.35
CA SER A 294 3.70 -56.31 -22.42
C SER A 294 2.87 -56.03 -21.15
N SER A 295 1.97 -55.04 -21.10
CA SER A 295 0.74 -54.76 -21.90
C SER A 295 -0.46 -55.65 -21.54
N SER A 296 -1.51 -55.02 -20.98
CA SER A 296 -2.95 -55.21 -21.35
C SER A 296 -3.80 -54.30 -20.43
N THR A 297 -4.51 -53.27 -20.93
CA THR A 297 -5.91 -53.29 -21.43
C THR A 297 -6.88 -54.04 -20.50
N SER A 298 -8.08 -53.57 -20.15
CA SER A 298 -8.95 -52.51 -20.66
C SER A 298 -10.22 -52.43 -19.79
N SER A 299 -11.03 -51.39 -20.03
CA SER A 299 -12.52 -51.38 -20.04
C SER A 299 -13.26 -51.45 -18.69
N SER A 300 -14.39 -50.76 -18.45
CA SER A 300 -15.23 -49.84 -19.24
C SER A 300 -16.47 -49.42 -18.41
N ASN A 301 -17.14 -48.36 -18.89
CA ASN A 301 -18.59 -48.02 -18.75
C ASN A 301 -19.06 -47.37 -17.43
N ALA A 302 -20.03 -46.45 -17.41
CA ALA A 302 -20.73 -45.64 -18.41
C ALA A 302 -21.55 -44.56 -17.67
N ALA A 303 -22.12 -43.62 -18.44
CA ALA A 303 -22.82 -42.39 -18.07
C ALA A 303 -24.12 -42.55 -17.25
N SER A 304 -24.59 -41.46 -16.63
CA SER A 304 -25.83 -40.74 -17.05
C SER A 304 -26.08 -39.46 -16.24
N ALA A 305 -26.58 -38.42 -16.92
CA ALA A 305 -27.22 -37.21 -16.38
C ALA A 305 -28.64 -37.57 -15.85
N ILE A 306 -29.50 -36.76 -15.20
CA ILE A 306 -29.94 -35.35 -15.21
C ILE A 306 -30.76 -35.14 -13.91
N HIS A 307 -30.89 -33.91 -13.35
CA HIS A 307 -32.13 -33.26 -12.84
C HIS A 307 -31.91 -32.24 -11.69
N LEU A 308 -32.27 -30.97 -11.97
CA LEU A 308 -32.80 -29.96 -11.01
C LEU A 308 -34.34 -30.16 -10.89
N PRO A 309 -35.11 -29.59 -9.94
CA PRO A 309 -34.98 -28.23 -9.34
C PRO A 309 -35.35 -28.11 -7.83
N GLY A 310 -35.27 -26.91 -7.24
CA GLY A 310 -36.12 -26.57 -6.08
C GLY A 310 -35.56 -25.60 -5.03
N SER A 311 -36.21 -24.43 -4.96
CA SER A 311 -36.03 -23.26 -4.09
C SER A 311 -35.91 -23.47 -2.57
N GLY A 312 -35.22 -22.53 -1.90
CA GLY A 312 -35.31 -22.30 -0.46
C GLY A 312 -34.71 -20.94 -0.07
N ALA A 313 -35.58 -19.94 0.11
CA ALA A 313 -35.24 -18.61 0.60
C ALA A 313 -34.92 -18.64 2.10
N LEU A 314 -33.86 -17.93 2.52
CA LEU A 314 -33.67 -17.55 3.92
C LEU A 314 -33.40 -16.04 4.00
N VAL A 315 -34.36 -15.35 4.61
CA VAL A 315 -34.33 -13.93 4.92
C VAL A 315 -33.50 -13.75 6.20
N GLY A 316 -32.36 -13.06 6.10
CA GLY A 316 -31.57 -12.62 7.26
C GLY A 316 -31.78 -11.12 7.47
N LEU A 317 -32.45 -10.75 8.56
CA LEU A 317 -32.58 -9.37 9.03
C LEU A 317 -31.19 -8.80 9.33
N ILE A 318 -30.83 -7.68 8.71
CA ILE A 318 -29.76 -6.80 9.16
C ILE A 318 -30.42 -5.55 9.76
N THR A 319 -30.29 -5.41 11.07
CA THR A 319 -30.63 -4.20 11.82
C THR A 319 -29.60 -3.11 11.51
N ILE A 320 -30.06 -2.05 10.86
CA ILE A 320 -29.33 -0.79 10.67
C ILE A 320 -29.42 -0.01 11.99
N VAL A 321 -28.28 0.24 12.62
CA VAL A 321 -28.17 1.25 13.68
C VAL A 321 -27.59 2.51 13.02
N ALA A 322 -28.48 3.48 12.77
CA ALA A 322 -28.09 4.82 12.35
C ALA A 322 -27.52 5.58 13.55
N GLY A 323 -26.22 5.86 13.53
CA GLY A 323 -25.59 6.85 14.41
C GLY A 323 -25.57 8.20 13.70
N ALA A 324 -26.40 9.13 14.16
CA ALA A 324 -26.38 10.51 13.75
C ALA A 324 -25.20 11.23 14.42
N SER A 325 -24.31 11.82 13.63
CA SER A 325 -23.34 12.79 14.12
C SER A 325 -23.73 14.17 13.61
N ILE A 326 -23.90 15.07 14.58
CA ILE A 326 -24.33 16.45 14.48
C ILE A 326 -23.06 17.31 14.56
N PHE A 327 -22.85 18.13 13.52
CA PHE A 327 -21.91 19.27 13.37
C PHE A 327 -20.41 19.07 13.63
#